data_AF-A0A0D8Y760-F1
#
_entry.id   AF-A0A0D8Y760-F1
#
_cell.length_a   1.000
_cell.length_b   1.000
_cell.length_c   1.000
_cell.angle_alpha   90.00
_cell.angle_beta   90.00
_cell.angle_gamma   90.00
#
_symmetry.space_group_name_H-M   'P 1'
#
loop_
_entity.id
_entity.type
_entity.pdbx_description
1 polymer ?
#
loop_
_entity_poly.entity_id
_entity_poly.type
_entity_poly.pdbx_seq_one_letter_code
_entity_poly.pdbx_strand_id
1 'polypeptide(L)'
;MMRKERRQLLDRCLIDLCREMEVENVLIYLQGKGIFTDAVVDKVLCSGSVTSQRAAVVRAVKSRGDRAFEAFFRALLHARQLHLAELLRPLVDIGVLQTL
;
A
#
# COMPACT_ATOMS: atom_id res chain seq x y z
N MET A 1 -10.62 11.80 -0.33
CA MET A 1 -9.59 11.88 0.73
C MET A 1 -9.59 10.59 1.55
N MET A 2 -8.49 10.18 2.20
CA MET A 2 -8.46 8.94 2.99
C MET A 2 -9.11 9.15 4.36
N ARG A 3 -9.86 8.18 4.87
CA ARG A 3 -10.41 8.20 6.24
C ARG A 3 -9.30 8.28 7.30
N LYS A 4 -9.61 8.86 8.46
CA LYS A 4 -8.62 9.10 9.52
C LYS A 4 -8.12 7.79 10.11
N GLU A 5 -9.02 6.85 10.33
CA GLU A 5 -8.78 5.53 10.91
C GLU A 5 -7.85 4.71 10.00
N ARG A 6 -8.07 4.76 8.68
CA ARG A 6 -7.20 4.12 7.68
C ARG A 6 -5.79 4.70 7.67
N ARG A 7 -5.66 6.03 7.77
CA ARG A 7 -4.35 6.69 7.90
C ARG A 7 -3.63 6.28 9.18
N GLN A 8 -4.34 6.27 10.32
CA GLN A 8 -3.79 5.86 11.61
C GLN A 8 -3.38 4.38 11.62
N LEU A 9 -4.13 3.51 10.94
CA LEU A 9 -3.74 2.10 10.80
C LEU A 9 -2.44 1.95 10.01
N LEU A 10 -2.31 2.66 8.88
CA LEU A 10 -1.06 2.68 8.10
C LEU A 10 0.13 3.22 8.91
N ASP A 11 -0.10 4.20 9.79
CA ASP A 11 0.95 4.70 10.69
C ASP A 11 1.36 3.66 11.74
N ARG A 12 0.41 2.95 12.33
CA ARG A 12 0.69 1.87 13.30
C ARG A 12 1.45 0.70 12.68
N CYS A 13 1.09 0.32 11.46
CA CYS A 13 1.70 -0.81 10.75
C CYS A 13 2.95 -0.41 9.95
N LEU A 14 3.37 0.86 10.01
CA LEU A 14 4.46 1.37 9.17
C LEU A 14 5.76 0.60 9.37
N ILE A 15 6.07 0.20 10.60
CA ILE A 15 7.28 -0.56 10.92
C ILE A 15 7.29 -1.92 10.22
N ASP A 16 6.21 -2.68 10.36
CA ASP A 16 6.07 -4.01 9.73
C ASP A 16 6.11 -3.91 8.21
N LEU A 17 5.37 -2.94 7.65
CA LEU A 17 5.37 -2.65 6.20
C LEU A 17 6.77 -2.26 5.69
N CYS A 18 7.53 -1.47 6.45
CA CYS A 18 8.89 -1.08 6.06
C CYS A 18 9.90 -2.22 6.21
N ARG A 19 9.63 -3.22 7.05
CA ARG A 19 10.54 -4.34 7.30
C ARG A 19 10.41 -5.43 6.24
N GLU A 20 9.20 -5.69 5.75
CA GLU A 20 8.92 -6.95 5.03
C GLU A 20 8.34 -6.77 3.63
N MET A 21 7.77 -5.60 3.29
CA MET A 21 7.08 -5.42 2.00
C MET A 21 8.01 -5.62 0.80
N GLU A 22 7.63 -6.50 -0.13
CA GLU A 22 8.24 -6.55 -1.46
C GLU A 22 7.68 -5.38 -2.27
N VAL A 23 8.57 -4.48 -2.72
CA VAL A 23 8.21 -3.17 -3.28
C VAL A 23 7.80 -3.27 -4.74
N GLU A 24 8.48 -4.11 -5.53
CA GLU A 24 8.34 -4.18 -6.98
C GLU A 24 6.94 -4.64 -7.38
N ASN A 25 6.47 -5.79 -6.87
CA ASN A 25 5.15 -6.32 -7.17
C ASN A 25 4.03 -5.40 -6.67
N VAL A 26 4.23 -4.75 -5.52
CA VAL A 26 3.27 -3.77 -4.98
C VAL A 26 3.18 -2.55 -5.89
N LEU A 27 4.31 -2.02 -6.37
CA LEU A 27 4.34 -0.88 -7.28
C LEU A 27 3.69 -1.21 -8.62
N ILE A 28 4.06 -2.34 -9.25
CA ILE A 28 3.48 -2.81 -10.51
C ILE A 28 1.95 -2.92 -10.38
N TYR A 29 1.47 -3.50 -9.28
CA TYR A 29 0.03 -3.62 -9.07
C TYR A 29 -0.67 -2.26 -8.93
N LEU A 30 -0.12 -1.38 -8.09
CA LEU A 30 -0.71 -0.05 -7.84
C LEU A 30 -0.67 0.83 -9.10
N GLN A 31 0.38 0.71 -9.91
CA GLN A 31 0.48 1.37 -11.22
C GLN A 31 -0.54 0.80 -12.21
N GLY A 32 -0.63 -0.53 -12.33
CA GLY A 32 -1.62 -1.19 -13.21
C GLY A 32 -3.08 -0.92 -12.84
N LYS A 33 -3.37 -0.55 -11.58
CA LYS A 33 -4.70 -0.11 -11.13
C LYS A 33 -4.93 1.40 -11.25
N GLY A 34 -3.97 2.15 -11.79
CA GLY A 34 -4.02 3.60 -11.96
C GLY A 34 -3.97 4.36 -10.63
N ILE A 35 -3.51 3.73 -9.55
CA ILE A 35 -3.35 4.37 -8.24
C ILE A 35 -2.07 5.18 -8.24
N PHE A 36 -0.98 4.58 -8.72
CA PHE A 36 0.29 5.27 -8.93
C PHE A 36 0.47 5.58 -10.42
N THR A 37 1.00 6.75 -10.71
CA THR A 37 1.47 7.10 -12.06
C THR A 37 2.95 6.76 -12.17
N ASP A 38 3.50 6.75 -13.39
CA ASP A 38 4.92 6.49 -13.64
C ASP A 38 5.81 7.41 -12.80
N ALA A 39 5.50 8.71 -12.78
CA ALA A 39 6.23 9.70 -11.97
C ALA A 39 6.24 9.38 -10.45
N VAL A 40 5.23 8.68 -9.95
CA VAL A 40 5.13 8.29 -8.54
C VAL A 40 5.96 7.04 -8.27
N VAL A 41 5.90 6.08 -9.19
CA VAL A 41 6.74 4.88 -9.17
C VAL A 41 8.21 5.29 -9.20
N ASP A 42 8.61 6.14 -10.14
CA ASP A 42 9.97 6.66 -10.27
C ASP A 42 10.41 7.36 -8.98
N LYS A 43 9.56 8.24 -8.43
CA LYS A 43 9.85 8.92 -7.16
C LYS A 43 10.03 7.95 -6.00
N VAL A 44 9.27 6.86 -5.95
CA VAL A 44 9.44 5.82 -4.93
C VAL A 44 10.77 5.11 -5.15
N LEU A 45 11.08 4.65 -6.35
CA LEU A 45 12.33 3.93 -6.65
C LEU A 45 13.57 4.78 -6.38
N CYS A 46 13.51 6.09 -6.65
CA CYS A 46 14.58 7.05 -6.37
C CYS A 46 14.72 7.46 -4.89
N SER A 47 13.89 6.93 -3.97
CA SER A 47 13.91 7.35 -2.55
C SER A 47 15.08 6.78 -1.72
N GLY A 48 16.04 6.10 -2.37
CA GLY A 48 17.27 5.61 -1.77
C GLY A 48 17.15 4.15 -1.33
N SER A 49 17.30 3.89 -0.03
CA SER A 49 17.28 2.52 0.51
C SER A 49 15.93 1.82 0.30
N VAL A 50 15.92 0.48 0.26
CA VAL A 50 14.68 -0.31 0.17
C VAL A 50 13.69 0.04 1.29
N THR A 51 14.16 0.27 2.51
CA THR A 51 13.34 0.74 3.62
C THR A 51 12.70 2.11 3.34
N SER A 52 13.46 3.04 2.74
CA SER A 52 12.96 4.34 2.32
C SER A 52 11.91 4.23 1.21
N GLN A 53 12.10 3.30 0.26
CA GLN A 53 11.13 2.99 -0.78
C GLN A 53 9.82 2.48 -0.20
N ARG A 54 9.88 1.52 0.74
CA ARG A 54 8.70 1.00 1.44
C ARG A 54 7.94 2.11 2.18
N ALA A 55 8.66 2.96 2.92
CA ALA A 55 8.07 4.12 3.57
C ALA A 55 7.47 5.11 2.57
N ALA A 56 8.08 5.27 1.39
CA ALA A 56 7.56 6.11 0.32
C ALA A 56 6.27 5.55 -0.29
N VAL A 57 6.15 4.24 -0.49
CA VAL A 57 4.90 3.57 -0.91
C VAL A 57 3.78 3.89 0.07
N VAL A 58 3.98 3.67 1.38
CA VAL A 58 2.94 3.91 2.39
C VAL A 58 2.50 5.39 2.39
N ARG A 59 3.44 6.34 2.33
CA ARG A 59 3.12 7.77 2.21
C ARG A 59 2.36 8.11 0.93
N ALA A 60 2.73 7.49 -0.19
CA ALA A 60 2.05 7.67 -1.46
C ALA A 60 0.61 7.11 -1.44
N VAL A 61 0.37 5.99 -0.76
CA VAL A 61 -0.98 5.45 -0.53
C VAL A 61 -1.81 6.43 0.31
N LYS A 62 -1.30 6.90 1.44
CA LYS A 62 -2.01 7.83 2.36
C LYS A 62 -2.50 9.11 1.68
N SER A 63 -1.77 9.60 0.68
CA SER A 63 -2.11 10.84 -0.04
C SER A 63 -3.17 10.67 -1.13
N ARG A 64 -3.57 9.43 -1.47
CA ARG A 64 -4.44 9.13 -2.64
C ARG A 64 -5.85 8.68 -2.31
N GLY A 65 -6.22 8.65 -1.03
CA GLY A 65 -7.59 8.37 -0.62
C GLY A 65 -7.92 6.91 -0.38
N ASP A 66 -9.19 6.66 -0.06
CA ASP A 66 -9.67 5.34 0.37
C ASP A 66 -9.51 4.25 -0.69
N ARG A 67 -9.71 4.59 -1.98
CA ARG A 67 -9.46 3.67 -3.09
C ARG A 67 -7.99 3.19 -3.12
N ALA A 68 -7.04 4.04 -2.72
CA ALA A 68 -5.64 3.64 -2.65
C ALA A 68 -5.36 2.69 -1.49
N PHE A 69 -6.07 2.82 -0.36
CA PHE A 69 -5.98 1.88 0.77
C PHE A 69 -6.41 0.47 0.35
N GLU A 70 -7.56 0.36 -0.32
CA GLU A 70 -8.11 -0.91 -0.78
C GLU A 70 -7.26 -1.55 -1.87
N ALA A 71 -6.79 -0.73 -2.82
CA ALA A 71 -5.86 -1.20 -3.84
C ALA A 71 -4.52 -1.65 -3.24
N PHE A 72 -4.04 -0.99 -2.18
CA PHE A 72 -2.83 -1.39 -1.48
C PHE A 72 -3.00 -2.73 -0.73
N PHE A 73 -4.14 -2.94 -0.06
CA PHE A 73 -4.47 -4.24 0.51
C PHE A 73 -4.47 -5.35 -0.56
N ARG A 74 -5.11 -5.12 -1.72
CA ARG A 74 -5.07 -6.09 -2.83
C ARG A 74 -3.65 -6.27 -3.38
N ALA A 75 -2.85 -5.21 -3.47
CA ALA A 75 -1.46 -5.29 -3.91
C ALA A 75 -0.64 -6.25 -3.04
N LEU A 76 -0.80 -6.16 -1.71
CA LEU A 76 -0.14 -7.06 -0.77
C LEU A 76 -0.58 -8.51 -0.95
N LEU A 77 -1.87 -8.77 -1.20
CA LEU A 77 -2.37 -10.12 -1.50
C LEU A 77 -1.80 -10.66 -2.82
N HIS A 78 -1.81 -9.84 -3.88
CA HIS A 78 -1.25 -10.22 -5.18
C HIS A 78 0.26 -10.49 -5.10
N ALA A 79 0.98 -9.74 -4.28
CA ALA A 79 2.40 -9.96 -3.98
C ALA A 79 2.64 -11.13 -3.01
N ARG A 80 1.61 -11.93 -2.68
CA ARG A 80 1.64 -13.08 -1.75
C ARG A 80 2.09 -12.72 -0.33
N GLN A 81 1.90 -11.46 0.09
CA GLN A 81 2.23 -10.95 1.42
C GLN A 81 0.98 -10.93 2.33
N LEU A 82 0.37 -12.10 2.52
CA LEU A 82 -0.86 -12.23 3.32
C LEU A 82 -0.68 -11.65 4.74
N HIS A 83 0.45 -11.90 5.38
CA HIS A 83 0.76 -11.39 6.72
C HIS A 83 0.68 -9.85 6.80
N LEU A 84 1.16 -9.13 5.78
CA LEU A 84 1.03 -7.67 5.73
C LEU A 84 -0.39 -7.23 5.35
N ALA A 85 -1.06 -7.94 4.45
CA ALA A 85 -2.43 -7.62 4.06
C ALA A 85 -3.39 -7.72 5.26
N GLU A 86 -3.22 -8.74 6.11
CA GLU A 86 -4.04 -8.93 7.32
C GLU A 86 -3.93 -7.76 8.32
N LEU A 87 -2.80 -7.03 8.33
CA LEU A 87 -2.66 -5.81 9.13
C LEU A 87 -3.67 -4.72 8.72
N LEU A 88 -4.05 -4.67 7.44
CA LEU A 88 -4.99 -3.67 6.91
C LEU A 88 -6.44 -4.13 6.97
N ARG A 89 -6.68 -5.45 6.98
CA ARG A 89 -8.00 -6.09 6.88
C ARG A 89 -9.07 -5.49 7.79
N PRO A 90 -8.81 -5.09 9.05
CA PRO A 90 -9.85 -4.52 9.92
C PRO A 90 -10.56 -3.28 9.38
N LEU A 91 -9.94 -2.54 8.45
CA LEU A 91 -10.50 -1.32 7.86
C LEU A 91 -10.73 -1.43 6.34
N VAL A 92 -10.62 -2.63 5.77
CA VAL A 92 -10.98 -2.90 4.38
C VAL A 92 -12.50 -3.05 4.29
N ASP A 93 -13.13 -2.39 3.32
CA ASP A 93 -14.58 -2.47 3.16
C ASP A 93 -15.01 -3.89 2.75
N ILE A 94 -16.14 -4.37 3.28
CA ILE A 94 -16.65 -5.73 3.04
C ILE A 94 -16.78 -6.05 1.54
N GLY A 95 -17.25 -5.09 0.74
CA GLY A 95 -17.36 -5.28 -0.72
C GLY A 95 -16.02 -5.56 -1.40
N VAL A 96 -14.90 -5.08 -0.85
CA VAL A 96 -13.56 -5.40 -1.35
C VAL A 96 -13.19 -6.83 -1.00
N LEU A 97 -13.51 -7.29 0.22
CA LEU A 97 -13.22 -8.66 0.67
C LEU A 97 -14.00 -9.72 -0.11
N GLN A 98 -15.21 -9.40 -0.57
CA GLN A 98 -16.04 -10.30 -1.38
C GLN A 98 -15.57 -10.45 -2.84
N THR A 99 -14.58 -9.66 -3.26
CA THR A 99 -14.04 -9.64 -4.64
C THR A 99 -12.59 -10.12 -4.72
N LEU A 100 -12.09 -10.69 -3.63
CA LEU A 100 -10.80 -11.39 -3.56
C LEU A 100 -10.93 -12.79 -4.17
#